data_AF-A0AAD8AQY0-F1
#
_entry.id   AF-A0AAD8AQY0-F1
#
_cell.length_a   1.000
_cell.length_b   1.000
_cell.length_c   1.000
_cell.angle_alpha   90.00
_cell.angle_beta   90.00
_cell.angle_gamma   90.00
#
_symmetry.space_group_name_H-M   'P 1'
#
loop_
_entity.id
_entity.type
_entity.pdbx_description
1 polymer ?
#
loop_
_entity_poly.entity_id
_entity_poly.type
_entity_poly.pdbx_seq_one_letter_code
_entity_poly.pdbx_strand_id
1 'polypeptide(L)'
;MQKLLRDAFQYYGMDNNGNSVALNTDALARATIANLACRNGIQECLDASKRLFKTWMDNPQNNLIEPDIKPTVYCYAIYAGGVHEWNFAFKMYEKTNETAEKNFLLGGLSCSVYPWILNRFMNLILLENSPIAVHDALQVLTLVSQNPSGRYPAWYFFREKFQQLTKKFGQHMFNWANAIDTITKFFNTNTELSE
;
A
#
# COMPACT_ATOMS: atom_id res chain seq x y z
N MET A 1 18.08 3.89 -17.75
CA MET A 1 17.06 4.31 -16.77
C MET A 1 17.49 4.02 -15.33
N GLN A 2 17.81 2.76 -14.97
CA GLN A 2 18.21 2.40 -13.60
C GLN A 2 19.45 3.14 -13.05
N LYS A 3 20.47 3.39 -13.89
CA LYS A 3 21.68 4.14 -13.48
C LYS A 3 21.35 5.57 -13.04
N LEU A 4 20.66 6.35 -13.89
CA LEU A 4 20.25 7.73 -13.60
C LEU A 4 19.39 7.82 -12.33
N LEU A 5 18.52 6.84 -12.12
CA LEU A 5 17.65 6.79 -10.95
C LEU A 5 18.42 6.45 -9.67
N ARG A 6 19.47 5.62 -9.76
CA ARG A 6 20.36 5.35 -8.64
C ARG A 6 21.14 6.60 -8.25
N ASP A 7 21.70 7.31 -9.22
CA ASP A 7 22.45 8.55 -8.98
C ASP A 7 21.55 9.61 -8.32
N ALA A 8 20.31 9.76 -8.81
CA ALA A 8 19.31 10.64 -8.20
C ALA A 8 18.94 10.20 -6.77
N PHE A 9 18.73 8.91 -6.53
CA PHE A 9 18.42 8.39 -5.20
C PHE A 9 19.58 8.58 -4.21
N GLN A 10 20.83 8.46 -4.67
CA GLN A 10 22.00 8.75 -3.82
C GLN A 10 22.08 10.23 -3.42
N TYR A 11 21.63 11.13 -4.28
CA TYR A 11 21.58 12.56 -3.98
C TYR A 11 20.46 12.93 -3.00
N TYR A 12 19.24 12.44 -3.23
CA TYR A 12 18.07 12.80 -2.41
C TYR A 12 17.88 11.94 -1.15
N GLY A 13 18.23 10.65 -1.22
CA GLY A 13 18.06 9.69 -0.14
C GLY A 13 16.62 9.55 0.38
N MET A 14 16.51 8.95 1.58
CA MET A 14 15.29 8.91 2.40
C MET A 14 15.51 9.50 3.80
N ASP A 15 16.73 9.92 4.11
CA ASP A 15 17.09 10.46 5.42
C ASP A 15 17.19 11.99 5.28
N ASN A 16 16.49 12.76 6.12
CA ASN A 16 16.68 14.20 6.25
C ASN A 16 18.05 14.48 6.90
N ASN A 17 19.12 14.39 6.12
CA ASN A 17 20.37 15.05 6.50
C ASN A 17 20.12 16.54 6.28
N GLY A 18 19.88 17.30 7.36
CA GLY A 18 19.39 18.69 7.40
C GLY A 18 20.21 19.77 6.69
N ASN A 19 20.79 19.47 5.53
CA ASN A 19 21.52 20.35 4.63
C ASN A 19 20.68 20.79 3.41
N SER A 20 19.50 20.22 3.17
CA SER A 20 18.57 20.76 2.18
C SER A 20 17.62 21.74 2.86
N VAL A 21 17.84 23.02 2.61
CA VAL A 21 16.87 24.09 2.89
C VAL A 21 15.52 23.62 2.37
N ALA A 22 14.59 23.34 3.28
CA ALA A 22 13.29 22.74 3.01
C ALA A 22 12.43 23.65 2.12
N LEU A 23 12.62 23.57 0.80
CA LEU A 23 11.64 23.98 -0.19
C LEU A 23 10.67 22.81 -0.39
N ASN A 24 9.37 23.11 -0.52
CA ASN A 24 8.34 22.11 -0.81
C ASN A 24 8.65 21.26 -2.07
N THR A 25 9.46 21.80 -3.00
CA THR A 25 9.94 21.10 -4.19
C THR A 25 10.88 19.94 -3.86
N ASP A 26 11.68 20.06 -2.79
CA ASP A 26 12.69 19.07 -2.44
C ASP A 26 12.06 17.85 -1.76
N ALA A 27 11.04 18.06 -0.93
CA ALA A 27 10.24 16.99 -0.36
C ALA A 27 9.47 16.20 -1.44
N LEU A 28 8.85 16.88 -2.40
CA LEU A 28 8.15 16.22 -3.50
C LEU A 28 9.14 15.43 -4.41
N ALA A 29 10.29 16.03 -4.73
CA ALA A 29 11.33 15.37 -5.50
C ALA A 29 11.83 14.12 -4.79
N ARG A 30 12.12 14.22 -3.49
CA ARG A 30 12.52 13.09 -2.65
C ARG A 30 11.48 11.98 -2.64
N ALA A 31 10.22 12.29 -2.33
CA ALA A 31 9.15 11.30 -2.32
C ALA A 31 9.01 10.58 -3.67
N THR A 32 9.10 11.33 -4.78
CA THR A 32 9.02 10.80 -6.14
C THR A 32 10.20 9.89 -6.47
N ILE A 33 11.42 10.35 -6.20
CA ILE A 33 12.65 9.62 -6.49
C ILE A 33 12.74 8.36 -5.64
N ALA A 34 12.39 8.45 -4.36
CA ALA A 34 12.28 7.31 -3.45
C ALA A 34 11.28 6.27 -3.98
N ASN A 35 10.08 6.70 -4.37
CA ASN A 35 9.07 5.79 -4.92
C ASN A 35 9.56 5.09 -6.19
N LEU A 36 10.10 5.86 -7.14
CA LEU A 36 10.61 5.33 -8.40
C LEU A 36 11.78 4.37 -8.18
N ALA A 37 12.73 4.73 -7.32
CA ALA A 37 13.91 3.92 -7.03
C ALA A 37 13.51 2.54 -6.49
N CYS A 38 12.64 2.52 -5.48
CA CYS A 38 12.16 1.27 -4.90
C CYS A 38 11.30 0.48 -5.89
N ARG A 39 10.43 1.14 -6.65
CA ARG A 39 9.61 0.48 -7.69
C ARG A 39 10.44 -0.22 -8.75
N ASN A 40 11.60 0.34 -9.07
CA ASN A 40 12.54 -0.23 -10.04
C ASN A 40 13.56 -1.19 -9.41
N GLY A 41 13.36 -1.57 -8.14
CA GLY A 41 14.19 -2.57 -7.45
C GLY A 41 15.60 -2.10 -7.10
N ILE A 42 15.83 -0.80 -6.95
CA ILE A 42 17.12 -0.28 -6.47
C ILE A 42 17.29 -0.72 -5.01
N GLN A 43 18.33 -1.53 -4.77
CA GLN A 43 18.55 -2.19 -3.47
C GLN A 43 18.74 -1.20 -2.33
N GLU A 44 19.46 -0.11 -2.59
CA GLU A 44 19.68 0.96 -1.60
C GLU A 44 18.36 1.55 -1.09
N CYS A 45 17.34 1.63 -1.95
CA CYS A 45 16.01 2.12 -1.59
C CYS A 45 15.22 1.10 -0.76
N LEU A 46 15.29 -0.19 -1.13
CA LEU A 46 14.64 -1.28 -0.39
C LEU A 46 15.27 -1.43 1.00
N ASP A 47 16.60 -1.34 1.10
CA ASP A 47 17.33 -1.40 2.37
C ASP A 47 17.02 -0.19 3.26
N ALA A 48 16.94 1.01 2.70
CA ALA A 48 16.52 2.20 3.44
C ALA A 48 15.08 2.06 3.97
N SER A 49 14.16 1.58 3.14
CA SER A 49 12.76 1.35 3.53
C SER A 49 12.66 0.35 4.68
N LYS A 50 13.36 -0.79 4.59
CA LYS A 50 13.43 -1.80 5.66
C LYS A 50 14.02 -1.21 6.95
N ARG A 51 15.10 -0.44 6.85
CA ARG A 51 15.76 0.18 8.01
C ARG A 51 14.83 1.16 8.72
N LEU A 52 14.23 2.09 7.99
CA LEU A 52 13.33 3.11 8.54
C LEU A 52 12.09 2.47 9.19
N PHE A 53 11.50 1.49 8.51
CA PHE A 53 10.34 0.77 9.05
C PHE A 53 10.70 -0.04 10.29
N LYS A 54 11.87 -0.71 10.30
CA LYS A 54 12.36 -1.42 11.48
C LYS A 54 12.57 -0.48 12.67
N THR A 55 13.17 0.69 12.46
CA THR A 55 13.31 1.70 13.53
C THR A 55 11.96 2.09 14.11
N TRP A 56 10.93 2.22 13.27
CA TRP A 56 9.57 2.47 13.75
C TRP A 56 8.96 1.27 14.49
N MET A 57 9.22 0.03 14.05
CA MET A 57 8.81 -1.17 14.77
C MET A 57 9.45 -1.28 16.16
N ASP A 58 10.71 -0.88 16.29
CA ASP A 58 11.45 -0.88 17.55
C ASP A 58 10.93 0.22 18.51
N ASN A 59 10.41 1.33 17.99
CA ASN A 59 9.75 2.38 18.79
C ASN A 59 8.38 2.79 18.21
N PRO A 60 7.32 1.98 18.43
CA PRO A 60 6.01 2.18 17.80
C PRO A 60 5.35 3.52 18.14
N GLN A 61 5.68 4.10 19.31
CA GLN A 61 5.07 5.34 19.80
C GLN A 61 5.64 6.59 19.11
N ASN A 62 6.80 6.47 18.47
CA ASN A 62 7.47 7.60 17.83
C ASN A 62 7.88 7.22 16.41
N ASN A 63 6.97 7.46 15.46
CA ASN A 63 7.24 7.27 14.06
C ASN A 63 8.01 8.45 13.49
N LEU A 64 9.32 8.27 13.29
CA LEU A 64 10.21 9.29 12.74
C LEU A 64 10.24 9.34 11.20
N ILE A 65 9.45 8.51 10.53
CA ILE A 65 9.37 8.51 9.07
C ILE A 65 8.61 9.75 8.62
N GLU A 66 9.23 10.54 7.74
CA GLU A 66 8.61 11.77 7.26
C GLU A 66 7.36 11.49 6.41
N PRO A 67 6.32 12.34 6.54
CA PRO A 67 5.03 12.10 5.87
C PRO A 67 5.11 11.90 4.36
N ASP A 68 6.03 12.57 3.67
CA ASP A 68 6.19 12.51 2.21
C ASP A 68 6.74 11.16 1.72
N ILE A 69 7.59 10.49 2.53
CA ILE A 69 8.18 9.20 2.19
C ILE A 69 7.44 8.01 2.82
N LYS A 70 6.57 8.23 3.82
CA LYS A 70 5.77 7.17 4.47
C LYS A 70 5.11 6.20 3.48
N PRO A 71 4.42 6.64 2.40
CA PRO A 71 3.80 5.71 1.46
C PRO A 71 4.81 4.74 0.84
N THR A 72 6.00 5.26 0.47
CA THR A 72 7.09 4.46 -0.11
C THR A 72 7.67 3.52 0.95
N VAL A 73 8.03 4.04 2.13
CA VAL A 73 8.65 3.24 3.19
C VAL A 73 7.73 2.10 3.62
N TYR A 74 6.44 2.36 3.86
CA TYR A 74 5.50 1.32 4.28
C TYR A 74 5.31 0.25 3.20
N CYS A 75 5.10 0.68 1.95
CA CYS A 75 4.92 -0.23 0.83
C CYS A 75 6.13 -1.15 0.64
N TYR A 76 7.34 -0.58 0.57
CA TYR A 76 8.52 -1.36 0.23
C TYR A 76 9.13 -2.13 1.40
N ALA A 77 8.88 -1.70 2.64
CA ALA A 77 9.20 -2.52 3.81
C ALA A 77 8.32 -3.77 3.87
N ILE A 78 7.01 -3.66 3.60
CA ILE A 78 6.08 -4.80 3.57
C ILE A 78 6.33 -5.68 2.34
N TYR A 79 6.61 -5.09 1.18
CA TYR A 79 6.97 -5.79 -0.05
C TYR A 79 8.21 -6.68 0.16
N ALA A 80 9.26 -6.14 0.77
CA ALA A 80 10.53 -6.85 1.00
C ALA A 80 10.50 -7.74 2.25
N GLY A 81 9.58 -7.46 3.19
CA GLY A 81 9.37 -8.22 4.42
C GLY A 81 8.36 -9.34 4.24
N GLY A 82 7.54 -9.55 5.25
CA GLY A 82 6.46 -10.55 5.22
C GLY A 82 5.41 -10.29 6.29
N VAL A 83 4.93 -11.38 6.91
CA VAL A 83 3.81 -11.32 7.86
C VAL A 83 4.14 -10.50 9.11
N HIS A 84 5.41 -10.41 9.51
CA HIS A 84 5.83 -9.68 10.70
C HIS A 84 5.62 -8.16 10.52
N GLU A 85 6.16 -7.60 9.44
CA GLU A 85 6.00 -6.19 9.06
C GLU A 85 4.53 -5.87 8.78
N TRP A 86 3.83 -6.78 8.09
CA TRP A 86 2.42 -6.61 7.77
C TRP A 86 1.55 -6.55 9.04
N ASN A 87 1.74 -7.48 9.99
CA ASN A 87 1.00 -7.50 11.25
C ASN A 87 1.26 -6.23 12.08
N PHE A 88 2.49 -5.73 12.06
CA PHE A 88 2.82 -4.47 12.72
C PHE A 88 2.08 -3.30 12.08
N ALA A 89 2.16 -3.12 10.75
CA ALA A 89 1.44 -2.05 10.05
C ALA A 89 -0.07 -2.12 10.30
N PHE A 90 -0.64 -3.34 10.31
CA PHE A 90 -2.06 -3.53 10.55
C PHE A 90 -2.46 -3.11 11.97
N LYS A 91 -1.66 -3.47 12.97
CA LYS A 91 -1.85 -3.02 14.35
C LYS A 91 -1.79 -1.49 14.48
N MET A 92 -0.94 -0.83 13.69
CA MET A 92 -0.85 0.64 13.67
C MET A 92 -2.06 1.27 12.97
N TYR A 93 -2.59 0.63 11.93
CA TYR A 93 -3.82 1.06 11.24
C TYR A 93 -5.03 1.03 12.20
N GLU A 94 -5.14 -0.02 13.02
CA GLU A 94 -6.21 -0.14 14.01
C GLU A 94 -6.11 0.91 15.13
N LYS A 95 -4.89 1.36 15.45
CA LYS A 95 -4.63 2.31 16.54
C LYS A 95 -4.77 3.77 16.15
N THR A 96 -4.49 4.12 14.89
CA THR A 96 -4.48 5.51 14.46
C THR A 96 -5.88 6.02 14.16
N ASN A 97 -6.15 7.27 14.57
CA ASN A 97 -7.36 8.01 14.19
C ASN A 97 -7.09 9.05 13.10
N GLU A 98 -5.83 9.18 12.65
CA GLU A 98 -5.44 10.13 11.61
C GLU A 98 -5.74 9.54 10.23
N THR A 99 -6.63 10.21 9.48
CA THR A 99 -7.05 9.76 8.14
C THR A 99 -5.89 9.60 7.16
N ALA A 100 -4.92 10.52 7.18
CA ALA A 100 -3.75 10.45 6.30
C ALA A 100 -2.91 9.21 6.61
N GLU A 101 -2.62 8.96 7.89
CA GLU A 101 -1.88 7.79 8.33
C GLU A 101 -2.61 6.48 7.99
N LYS A 102 -3.95 6.43 8.15
CA LYS A 102 -4.75 5.27 7.72
C LYS A 102 -4.56 4.99 6.23
N ASN A 103 -4.66 6.01 5.38
CA ASN A 103 -4.50 5.86 3.94
C ASN A 103 -3.10 5.36 3.56
N PHE A 104 -2.06 5.87 4.22
CA PHE A 104 -0.68 5.40 4.01
C PHE A 104 -0.53 3.93 4.41
N LEU A 105 -1.12 3.52 5.53
CA LEU A 105 -1.06 2.15 6.02
C LEU A 105 -1.86 1.18 5.14
N LEU A 106 -3.05 1.56 4.67
CA LEU A 106 -3.80 0.77 3.69
C LEU A 106 -2.99 0.55 2.41
N GLY A 107 -2.34 1.60 1.91
CA GLY A 107 -1.40 1.53 0.79
C GLY A 107 -0.27 0.53 1.06
N GLY A 108 0.41 0.67 2.20
CA GLY A 108 1.49 -0.23 2.61
C GLY A 108 1.05 -1.70 2.72
N LEU A 109 -0.06 -1.97 3.42
CA LEU A 109 -0.61 -3.31 3.63
C LEU A 109 -0.95 -4.02 2.32
N SER A 110 -1.32 -3.26 1.29
CA SER A 110 -1.63 -3.78 -0.03
C SER A 110 -0.39 -4.16 -0.86
N CYS A 111 0.82 -3.74 -0.45
CA CYS A 111 2.07 -3.97 -1.19
C CYS A 111 2.72 -5.34 -0.93
N SER A 112 2.14 -6.18 -0.08
CA SER A 112 2.65 -7.54 0.15
C SER A 112 2.75 -8.34 -1.16
N VAL A 113 3.83 -9.11 -1.32
CA VAL A 113 4.02 -10.02 -2.46
C VAL A 113 3.38 -11.39 -2.25
N TYR A 114 2.86 -11.66 -1.06
CA TYR A 114 2.31 -12.96 -0.72
C TYR A 114 0.79 -12.98 -0.92
N PRO A 115 0.25 -13.75 -1.89
CA PRO A 115 -1.19 -13.75 -2.18
C PRO A 115 -2.05 -14.13 -0.98
N TRP A 116 -1.56 -14.99 -0.08
CA TRP A 116 -2.30 -15.37 1.13
C TRP A 116 -2.45 -14.21 2.13
N ILE A 117 -1.47 -13.30 2.21
CA ILE A 117 -1.57 -12.08 3.03
C ILE A 117 -2.59 -11.13 2.43
N LEU A 118 -2.55 -10.93 1.11
CA LEU A 118 -3.52 -10.08 0.41
C LEU A 118 -4.95 -10.64 0.52
N ASN A 119 -5.11 -11.96 0.41
CA ASN A 119 -6.40 -12.61 0.63
C ASN A 119 -6.86 -12.46 2.09
N ARG A 120 -5.97 -12.63 3.07
CA ARG A 120 -6.28 -12.34 4.48
C ARG A 120 -6.77 -10.90 4.64
N PHE A 121 -6.10 -9.93 4.02
CA PHE A 121 -6.48 -8.51 4.09
C PHE A 121 -7.89 -8.25 3.57
N MET A 122 -8.23 -8.81 2.39
CA MET A 122 -9.58 -8.68 1.83
C MET A 122 -10.64 -9.39 2.68
N ASN A 123 -10.34 -10.55 3.28
CA ASN A 123 -11.30 -11.26 4.13
C ASN A 123 -11.64 -10.50 5.42
N LEU A 124 -10.74 -9.64 5.92
CA LEU A 124 -11.04 -8.79 7.08
C LEU A 124 -12.24 -7.87 6.84
N ILE A 125 -12.44 -7.43 5.59
CA ILE A 125 -13.57 -6.60 5.16
C ILE A 125 -14.90 -7.28 5.46
N LEU A 126 -14.97 -8.61 5.41
CA LEU A 126 -16.21 -9.38 5.54
C LEU A 126 -16.61 -9.65 7.00
N LEU A 127 -15.69 -9.54 7.96
CA LEU A 127 -15.95 -9.81 9.39
C LEU A 127 -17.06 -8.93 9.97
N GLU A 128 -18.01 -9.50 10.74
CA GLU A 128 -19.10 -8.72 11.35
C GLU A 128 -18.59 -7.50 12.14
N ASN A 129 -17.58 -7.72 12.98
CA ASN A 129 -16.84 -6.66 13.68
C ASN A 129 -15.53 -6.34 12.95
N SER A 130 -15.64 -5.90 11.69
CA SER A 130 -14.48 -5.60 10.86
C SER A 130 -13.67 -4.45 11.45
N PRO A 131 -12.34 -4.61 11.62
CA PRO A 131 -11.45 -3.50 11.97
C PRO A 131 -11.28 -2.49 10.82
N ILE A 132 -11.63 -2.89 9.59
CA ILE A 132 -11.61 -2.04 8.40
C ILE A 132 -12.96 -1.34 8.30
N ALA A 133 -12.93 -0.01 8.27
CA ALA A 133 -14.12 0.80 8.14
C ALA A 133 -14.79 0.59 6.78
N VAL A 134 -16.10 0.82 6.73
CA VAL A 134 -16.87 0.61 5.50
C VAL A 134 -16.33 1.45 4.34
N HIS A 135 -15.99 2.72 4.58
CA HIS A 135 -15.43 3.60 3.56
C HIS A 135 -14.04 3.15 3.06
N ASP A 136 -13.29 2.38 3.87
CA ASP A 136 -11.97 1.87 3.53
C ASP A 136 -12.05 0.53 2.76
N ALA A 137 -13.17 -0.19 2.83
CA ALA A 137 -13.31 -1.51 2.22
C ALA A 137 -13.06 -1.51 0.70
N LEU A 138 -13.62 -0.54 -0.05
CA LEU A 138 -13.37 -0.43 -1.49
C LEU A 138 -11.93 0.00 -1.78
N GLN A 139 -11.36 0.85 -0.92
CA GLN A 139 -9.97 1.26 -1.04
C GLN A 139 -9.05 0.05 -0.91
N VAL A 140 -9.32 -0.88 0.02
CA VAL A 140 -8.57 -2.14 0.14
C VAL A 140 -8.65 -2.97 -1.13
N LEU A 141 -9.85 -3.23 -1.65
CA LEU A 141 -10.02 -4.02 -2.88
C LEU A 141 -9.30 -3.37 -4.08
N THR A 142 -9.39 -2.04 -4.19
CA THR A 142 -8.72 -1.24 -5.22
C THR A 142 -7.20 -1.31 -5.13
N LEU A 143 -6.65 -1.16 -3.93
CA LEU A 143 -5.21 -1.19 -3.73
C LEU A 143 -4.64 -2.59 -3.96
N VAL A 144 -5.36 -3.63 -3.53
CA VAL A 144 -4.95 -5.02 -3.78
C VAL A 144 -5.04 -5.36 -5.27
N SER A 145 -6.04 -4.87 -6.02
CA SER A 145 -6.13 -5.12 -7.47
C SER A 145 -4.99 -4.48 -8.27
N GLN A 146 -4.41 -3.39 -7.76
CA GLN A 146 -3.24 -2.71 -8.34
C GLN A 146 -1.93 -3.46 -8.07
N ASN A 147 -1.88 -4.33 -7.07
CA ASN A 147 -0.70 -5.14 -6.77
C ASN A 147 -0.56 -6.28 -7.82
N PRO A 148 0.62 -6.49 -8.44
CA PRO A 148 0.84 -7.59 -9.38
C PRO A 148 0.49 -8.98 -8.83
N SER A 149 0.76 -9.23 -7.55
CA SER A 149 0.43 -10.47 -6.83
C SER A 149 -1.02 -10.49 -6.31
N GLY A 150 -1.70 -9.35 -6.33
CA GLY A 150 -3.05 -9.16 -5.81
C GLY A 150 -4.14 -9.02 -6.88
N ARG A 151 -3.80 -8.69 -8.13
CA ARG A 151 -4.74 -8.46 -9.24
C ARG A 151 -5.76 -9.59 -9.41
N TYR A 152 -5.28 -10.82 -9.66
CA TYR A 152 -6.16 -11.97 -9.83
C TYR A 152 -6.89 -12.37 -8.54
N PRO A 153 -6.22 -12.44 -7.37
CA PRO A 153 -6.91 -12.66 -6.11
C PRO A 153 -8.03 -11.65 -5.82
N ALA A 154 -7.83 -10.36 -6.12
CA ALA A 154 -8.81 -9.31 -5.88
C ALA A 154 -10.06 -9.48 -6.75
N TRP A 155 -9.87 -9.75 -8.04
CA TRP A 155 -10.98 -10.03 -8.94
C TRP A 155 -11.76 -11.27 -8.53
N TYR A 156 -11.05 -12.37 -8.25
CA TYR A 156 -11.65 -13.62 -7.81
C TYR A 156 -12.45 -13.43 -6.51
N PHE A 157 -11.85 -12.76 -5.51
CA PHE A 157 -12.50 -12.43 -4.26
C PHE A 157 -13.76 -11.58 -4.48
N PHE A 158 -13.66 -10.53 -5.29
CA PHE A 158 -14.78 -9.64 -5.58
C PHE A 158 -15.96 -10.39 -6.21
N ARG A 159 -15.68 -11.23 -7.23
CA ARG A 159 -16.70 -12.05 -7.90
C ARG A 159 -17.36 -13.06 -6.95
N GLU A 160 -16.55 -13.84 -6.23
CA GLU A 160 -17.08 -14.88 -5.33
C GLU A 160 -17.85 -14.29 -4.14
N LYS A 161 -17.38 -13.16 -3.60
CA LYS A 161 -17.96 -12.54 -2.41
C LYS A 161 -18.96 -11.44 -2.75
N PHE A 162 -19.28 -11.23 -4.02
CA PHE A 162 -20.13 -10.13 -4.48
C PHE A 162 -21.45 -10.04 -3.71
N GLN A 163 -22.14 -11.16 -3.51
CA GLN A 163 -23.40 -11.20 -2.75
C GLN A 163 -23.20 -10.83 -1.26
N GLN A 164 -22.09 -11.25 -0.65
CA GLN A 164 -21.79 -10.93 0.75
C GLN A 164 -21.40 -9.46 0.91
N LEU A 165 -20.58 -8.95 -0.02
CA LEU A 165 -20.16 -7.55 -0.08
C LEU A 165 -21.38 -6.64 -0.28
N THR A 166 -22.25 -6.93 -1.24
CA THR A 166 -23.48 -6.17 -1.49
C THR A 166 -24.46 -6.23 -0.32
N LYS A 167 -24.61 -7.38 0.36
CA LYS A 167 -25.44 -7.50 1.56
C LYS A 167 -24.88 -6.68 2.72
N LYS A 168 -23.57 -6.73 2.95
CA LYS A 168 -22.92 -6.06 4.08
C LYS A 168 -22.95 -4.54 3.93
N PHE A 169 -22.74 -4.06 2.72
CA PHE A 169 -22.53 -2.66 2.46
C PHE A 169 -23.75 -1.96 1.86
N GLY A 170 -24.73 -2.72 1.37
CA GLY A 170 -25.90 -2.19 0.70
C GLY A 170 -25.61 -1.74 -0.74
N GLN A 171 -26.68 -1.59 -1.52
CA GLN A 171 -26.60 -1.21 -2.93
C GLN A 171 -26.22 0.27 -3.15
N HIS A 172 -26.47 1.13 -2.15
CA HIS A 172 -26.31 2.59 -2.28
C HIS A 172 -25.02 3.14 -1.66
N MET A 173 -24.31 2.36 -0.83
CA MET A 173 -23.11 2.84 -0.14
C MET A 173 -21.86 2.72 -1.01
N PHE A 174 -21.89 1.89 -2.07
CA PHE A 174 -20.76 1.64 -2.96
C PHE A 174 -21.16 1.91 -4.41
N ASN A 175 -20.31 2.65 -5.12
CA ASN A 175 -20.37 2.70 -6.57
C ASN A 175 -19.78 1.41 -7.14
N TRP A 176 -20.60 0.35 -7.21
CA TRP A 176 -20.20 -0.97 -7.70
C TRP A 176 -19.68 -0.95 -9.13
N ALA A 177 -20.19 -0.05 -9.98
CA ALA A 177 -19.69 0.12 -11.34
C ALA A 177 -18.24 0.63 -11.34
N ASN A 178 -17.93 1.64 -10.52
CA ASN A 178 -16.55 2.12 -10.34
C ASN A 178 -15.65 1.05 -9.71
N ALA A 179 -16.17 0.24 -8.79
CA ALA A 179 -15.42 -0.88 -8.20
C ALA A 179 -15.02 -1.90 -9.26
N ILE A 180 -15.95 -2.28 -10.15
CA ILE A 180 -15.66 -3.20 -11.26
C ILE A 180 -14.60 -2.58 -12.17
N ASP A 181 -14.80 -1.35 -12.65
CA ASP A 181 -13.85 -0.65 -13.53
C ASP A 181 -12.44 -0.62 -12.90
N THR A 182 -12.36 -0.29 -11.62
CA THR A 182 -11.07 -0.18 -10.92
C THR A 182 -10.38 -1.53 -10.73
N ILE A 183 -11.13 -2.61 -10.44
CA ILE A 183 -10.57 -3.94 -10.22
C ILE A 183 -10.13 -4.57 -11.55
N THR A 184 -10.87 -4.33 -12.63
CA THR A 184 -10.58 -4.89 -13.97
C THR A 184 -9.69 -3.99 -14.82
N LYS A 185 -9.36 -2.76 -14.36
CA LYS A 185 -8.57 -1.74 -15.08
C LYS A 185 -7.29 -2.24 -15.75
N PHE A 186 -6.65 -3.25 -15.17
CA PHE A 186 -5.37 -3.77 -15.67
C PHE A 186 -5.48 -5.10 -16.43
N PHE A 187 -6.70 -5.55 -16.73
CA PHE A 187 -6.91 -6.68 -17.63
C PHE A 187 -6.44 -6.31 -19.04
N ASN A 188 -5.69 -7.20 -19.66
CA ASN A 188 -5.05 -6.97 -20.94
C ASN A 188 -4.98 -8.23 -21.83
N THR A 189 -5.73 -9.27 -21.49
CA THR A 189 -5.82 -10.52 -22.26
C THR A 189 -7.25 -10.79 -22.75
N ASN A 190 -7.38 -11.55 -23.85
CA ASN A 190 -8.70 -11.94 -24.38
C ASN A 190 -9.48 -12.82 -23.39
N THR A 191 -8.79 -13.63 -22.59
CA THR A 191 -9.40 -14.45 -21.54
C THR A 191 -10.04 -13.59 -20.47
N GLU A 192 -9.34 -12.55 -20.00
CA GLU A 192 -9.88 -11.61 -19.00
C GLU A 192 -11.04 -10.78 -19.55
N LEU A 193 -11.04 -10.46 -20.85
CA LEU A 193 -12.15 -9.75 -21.50
C LEU A 193 -13.41 -10.61 -21.63
N SER A 194 -13.26 -11.93 -21.71
CA SER A 194 -14.38 -12.87 -21.85
C SER A 194 -15.00 -13.31 -20.52
N GLU A 195 -14.42 -12.92 -19.38
CA GLU A 195 -15.00 -13.15 -18.04
C GLU A 195 -16.15 -12.19 -17.71
#